data_AF-A0A7J2XCY2-F1
#
_entry.id   AF-A0A7J2XCY2-F1
#
_cell.length_a   1.000
_cell.length_b   1.000
_cell.length_c   1.000
_cell.angle_alpha   90.00
_cell.angle_beta   90.00
_cell.angle_gamma   90.00
#
_symmetry.space_group_name_H-M   'P 1'
#
loop_
_entity.id
_entity.type
_entity.pdbx_description
1 polymer ?
#
loop_
_entity_poly.entity_id
_entity_poly.type
_entity_poly.pdbx_seq_one_letter_code
_entity_poly.pdbx_strand_id
1 'polypeptide(L)'
;MDDKPVRIKTQVYEPDAVVVLDPSLIEAIDITSGLKEGGVIIINSKKKPEDFDFKNPVATVDATSIAISHGLGTKTAPIVNTSILGAYAKAMEVIKTEGMVPIEYVLKAVEEKAPVKPKENVDATKEAYEKTEVKA
;
A
#
# COMPACT_ATOMS: atom_id res chain seq x y z
N MET A 1 15.14 -7.85 0.69
CA MET A 1 15.04 -8.86 -0.41
C MET A 1 16.43 -9.22 -0.86
N ASP A 2 16.73 -10.50 -1.15
CA ASP A 2 18.04 -10.93 -1.65
C ASP A 2 17.90 -11.82 -2.90
N ASP A 3 19.03 -12.10 -3.57
CA ASP A 3 19.06 -12.91 -4.80
C ASP A 3 19.06 -14.42 -4.53
N LYS A 4 18.82 -14.85 -3.29
CA LYS A 4 18.80 -16.28 -2.96
C LYS A 4 17.43 -16.87 -3.28
N PRO A 5 17.37 -18.16 -3.67
CA PRO A 5 16.08 -18.82 -3.89
C PRO A 5 15.19 -18.79 -2.63
N VAL A 6 13.95 -18.30 -2.78
CA VAL A 6 12.95 -18.36 -1.72
C VAL A 6 12.45 -19.79 -1.57
N ARG A 7 12.93 -20.50 -0.54
CA ARG A 7 12.55 -21.89 -0.23
C ARG A 7 11.52 -22.03 0.88
N ILE A 8 11.26 -20.94 1.61
CA ILE A 8 10.38 -20.90 2.77
C ILE A 8 8.92 -20.95 2.29
N LYS A 9 8.14 -21.89 2.84
CA LYS A 9 6.70 -22.08 2.56
C LYS A 9 5.87 -21.92 3.83
N THR A 10 6.01 -20.78 4.50
CA THR A 10 5.34 -20.44 5.76
C THR A 10 4.75 -19.03 5.68
N GLN A 11 3.99 -18.64 6.70
CA GLN A 11 3.60 -17.24 6.87
C GLN A 11 4.84 -16.34 7.08
N VAL A 12 4.66 -15.04 6.83
CA VAL A 12 5.63 -13.99 7.18
C VAL A 12 5.35 -13.58 8.62
N TYR A 13 6.30 -13.83 9.51
CA TYR A 13 6.16 -13.52 10.94
C TYR A 13 6.84 -12.20 11.34
N GLU A 14 7.80 -11.75 10.54
CA GLU A 14 8.54 -10.50 10.77
C GLU A 14 8.56 -9.66 9.50
N PRO A 15 7.45 -8.99 9.14
CA PRO A 15 7.40 -8.18 7.93
C PRO A 15 8.17 -6.85 8.08
N ASP A 16 8.70 -6.34 6.97
CA ASP A 16 9.27 -4.99 6.85
C ASP A 16 8.19 -3.93 6.55
N ALA A 17 7.05 -4.36 6.00
CA ALA A 17 5.91 -3.51 5.72
C ALA A 17 4.60 -4.30 5.89
N VAL A 18 3.56 -3.65 6.41
CA VAL A 18 2.19 -4.17 6.49
C VAL A 18 1.27 -3.25 5.70
N VAL A 19 0.42 -3.84 4.86
CA VAL A 19 -0.55 -3.10 4.03
C VAL A 19 -1.97 -3.49 4.46
N VAL A 20 -2.73 -2.51 4.91
CA VAL A 20 -4.11 -2.66 5.38
C VAL A 20 -5.06 -2.11 4.32
N LEU A 21 -5.59 -3.01 3.49
CA LEU A 21 -6.54 -2.67 2.42
C LEU A 21 -7.93 -2.29 2.97
N ASP A 22 -8.35 -2.96 4.04
CA ASP A 22 -9.62 -2.72 4.72
C ASP A 22 -9.35 -2.14 6.12
N PRO A 23 -9.69 -0.85 6.37
CA PRO A 23 -9.41 -0.20 7.65
C PRO A 23 -10.17 -0.80 8.82
N SER A 24 -11.24 -1.57 8.61
CA SER A 24 -11.95 -2.26 9.70
C SER A 24 -11.09 -3.29 10.43
N LEU A 25 -10.04 -3.80 9.78
CA LEU A 25 -9.10 -4.75 10.38
C LEU A 25 -8.28 -4.14 11.52
N ILE A 26 -8.10 -2.82 11.55
CA ILE A 26 -7.34 -2.13 12.60
C ILE A 26 -7.99 -2.31 13.97
N GLU A 27 -9.32 -2.38 14.02
CA GLU A 27 -10.07 -2.58 15.26
C GLU A 27 -10.27 -4.07 15.59
N ALA A 28 -10.12 -4.94 14.59
CA ALA A 28 -10.41 -6.37 14.73
C ALA A 28 -9.19 -7.21 15.15
N ILE A 29 -7.97 -6.81 14.75
CA ILE A 29 -6.74 -7.57 14.97
C ILE A 29 -5.55 -6.66 15.30
N ASP A 30 -4.52 -7.22 15.93
CA ASP A 30 -3.23 -6.55 16.05
C ASP A 30 -2.47 -6.61 14.71
N ILE A 31 -2.61 -5.55 13.92
CA ILE A 31 -1.91 -5.39 12.63
C ILE A 31 -0.39 -5.18 12.78
N THR A 32 0.09 -4.90 13.99
CA THR A 32 1.51 -4.66 14.28
C THR A 32 2.23 -5.91 14.78
N SER A 33 1.49 -7.02 14.95
CA SER A 33 2.04 -8.27 15.48
C SER A 33 3.18 -8.78 14.60
N GLY A 34 4.39 -8.82 15.16
CA GLY A 34 5.60 -9.27 14.47
C GLY A 34 6.24 -8.23 13.54
N LEU A 35 5.62 -7.07 13.31
CA LEU A 35 6.20 -6.00 12.49
C LEU A 35 7.56 -5.58 13.07
N LYS A 36 8.59 -5.55 12.22
CA LYS A 36 9.93 -5.16 12.64
C LYS A 36 9.97 -3.71 13.15
N GLU A 37 10.94 -3.43 14.01
CA GLU A 37 11.26 -2.05 14.39
C GLU A 37 11.63 -1.23 13.14
N GLY A 38 10.99 -0.08 12.97
CA GLY A 38 11.11 0.75 11.77
C GLY A 38 10.36 0.24 10.53
N GLY A 39 9.67 -0.90 10.62
CA GLY A 39 8.79 -1.38 9.55
C GLY A 39 7.59 -0.45 9.36
N VAL A 40 7.09 -0.31 8.13
CA VAL A 40 6.07 0.69 7.77
C VAL A 40 4.66 0.10 7.72
N ILE A 41 3.67 0.86 8.18
CA ILE A 41 2.24 0.51 8.10
C ILE A 41 1.57 1.38 7.04
N ILE A 42 1.00 0.79 6.01
CA ILE A 42 0.29 1.48 4.93
C ILE A 42 -1.20 1.19 5.06
N ILE A 43 -2.02 2.22 5.17
CA ILE A 43 -3.44 2.08 5.51
C ILE A 43 -4.31 2.77 4.46
N ASN A 44 -5.29 2.03 3.92
CA ASN A 44 -6.40 2.64 3.18
C ASN A 44 -7.33 3.39 4.16
N SER A 45 -7.18 4.72 4.25
CA SER A 45 -7.91 5.54 5.20
C SER A 45 -8.03 6.99 4.72
N LYS A 46 -9.12 7.65 5.15
CA LYS A 46 -9.30 9.11 5.03
C LYS A 46 -8.65 9.89 6.18
N LYS A 47 -8.31 9.19 7.26
CA LYS A 47 -7.58 9.77 8.40
C LYS A 47 -6.14 10.01 7.99
N LYS A 48 -5.51 10.99 8.62
CA LYS A 48 -4.10 11.29 8.42
C LYS A 48 -3.22 10.27 9.15
N PRO A 49 -1.93 10.14 8.78
CA PRO A 49 -1.02 9.24 9.48
C PRO A 49 -0.87 9.57 10.98
N GLU A 50 -1.00 10.84 11.35
CA GLU A 50 -0.90 11.30 12.75
C GLU A 50 -2.08 10.88 13.62
N ASP A 51 -3.22 10.55 13.01
CA ASP A 51 -4.41 10.08 13.71
C ASP A 51 -4.26 8.63 14.20
N PHE A 52 -3.17 7.95 13.82
CA PHE A 52 -2.86 6.59 14.24
C PHE A 52 -1.74 6.57 15.27
N ASP A 53 -2.02 5.98 16.43
CA ASP A 53 -1.08 5.85 17.55
C ASP A 53 -0.26 4.55 17.44
N PHE A 54 0.53 4.45 16.36
CA PHE A 54 1.52 3.40 16.18
C PHE A 54 2.93 3.93 16.45
N LYS A 55 3.79 3.08 16.99
CA LYS A 55 5.22 3.37 17.16
C LYS A 55 5.98 3.33 15.84
N ASN A 56 5.46 2.58 14.87
CA ASN A 56 6.01 2.41 13.54
C ASN A 56 5.63 3.58 12.62
N PRO A 57 6.43 3.86 11.58
CA PRO A 57 6.03 4.76 10.51
C PRO A 57 4.66 4.38 9.92
N VAL A 58 3.84 5.38 9.64
CA VAL A 58 2.48 5.21 9.09
C VAL A 58 2.37 5.96 7.78
N ALA A 59 1.79 5.32 6.77
CA ALA A 59 1.37 5.95 5.52
C ALA A 59 -0.12 5.75 5.32
N THR A 60 -0.82 6.79 4.86
CA THR A 60 -2.27 6.73 4.63
C THR A 60 -2.62 7.22 3.24
N VAL A 61 -3.62 6.58 2.64
CA VAL A 61 -4.21 7.03 1.38
C VAL A 61 -5.70 6.69 1.35
N ASP A 62 -6.53 7.57 0.80
CA ASP A 62 -7.93 7.25 0.49
C ASP A 62 -8.03 6.50 -0.86
N ALA A 63 -7.46 5.30 -0.90
CA ALA A 63 -7.46 4.45 -2.10
C ALA A 63 -8.88 4.10 -2.55
N THR A 64 -9.83 4.05 -1.61
CA THR A 64 -11.25 3.83 -1.86
C THR A 64 -11.83 4.91 -2.76
N SER A 65 -11.68 6.19 -2.40
CA SER A 65 -12.22 7.29 -3.22
C SER A 65 -11.50 7.40 -4.56
N ILE A 66 -10.19 7.15 -4.60
CA ILE A 66 -9.39 7.14 -5.84
C ILE A 66 -9.91 6.06 -6.80
N ALA A 67 -10.08 4.83 -6.33
CA ALA A 67 -10.61 3.75 -7.15
C ALA A 67 -12.00 4.11 -7.72
N ILE A 68 -12.88 4.69 -6.90
CA ILE A 68 -14.23 5.10 -7.33
C ILE A 68 -14.16 6.22 -8.38
N SER A 69 -13.29 7.23 -8.22
CA SER A 69 -13.19 8.34 -9.19
C SER A 69 -12.67 7.89 -10.55
N HIS A 70 -11.82 6.87 -10.58
CA HIS A 70 -11.31 6.24 -11.82
C HIS A 70 -12.22 5.12 -12.35
N GLY A 71 -13.38 4.88 -11.72
CA GLY A 71 -14.33 3.85 -12.13
C GLY A 71 -13.80 2.42 -12.00
N LEU A 72 -12.92 2.17 -11.02
CA LEU A 72 -12.36 0.87 -10.69
C LEU A 72 -13.23 0.19 -9.63
N GLY A 73 -14.09 -0.73 -10.10
CA GLY A 73 -15.12 -1.36 -9.26
C GLY A 73 -16.39 -0.53 -9.16
N THR A 74 -17.19 -0.80 -8.14
CA THR A 74 -18.44 -0.08 -7.86
C THR A 74 -18.31 0.73 -6.57
N LYS A 75 -19.27 1.63 -6.29
CA LYS A 75 -19.30 2.37 -5.02
C LYS A 75 -19.39 1.46 -3.78
N THR A 76 -19.97 0.27 -3.94
CA THR A 76 -20.14 -0.72 -2.86
C THR A 76 -19.04 -1.78 -2.85
N ALA A 77 -18.27 -1.91 -3.93
CA ALA A 77 -17.14 -2.84 -4.07
C ALA A 77 -16.03 -2.20 -4.91
N PRO A 78 -15.32 -1.19 -4.36
CA PRO A 78 -14.21 -0.53 -5.05
C PRO A 78 -12.98 -1.44 -5.12
N ILE A 79 -12.25 -1.37 -6.23
CA ILE A 79 -11.05 -2.20 -6.46
C ILE A 79 -9.81 -1.33 -6.19
N VAL A 80 -9.29 -1.41 -4.96
CA VAL A 80 -8.24 -0.51 -4.46
C VAL A 80 -6.80 -1.00 -4.70
N ASN A 81 -6.63 -2.22 -5.20
CA ASN A 81 -5.33 -2.91 -5.23
C ASN A 81 -4.22 -2.10 -5.92
N THR A 82 -4.51 -1.55 -7.10
CA THR A 82 -3.52 -0.78 -7.89
C THR A 82 -3.24 0.58 -7.28
N SER A 83 -4.25 1.29 -6.77
CA SER A 83 -4.05 2.49 -5.96
C SER A 83 -3.11 2.24 -4.78
N ILE A 84 -3.27 1.11 -4.09
CA ILE A 84 -2.42 0.75 -2.94
C ILE A 84 -0.97 0.47 -3.36
N LEU A 85 -0.71 -0.04 -4.56
CA LEU A 85 0.67 -0.17 -5.06
C LEU A 85 1.37 1.18 -5.18
N GLY A 86 0.64 2.22 -5.58
CA GLY A 86 1.15 3.60 -5.59
C GLY A 86 1.51 4.09 -4.19
N ALA A 87 0.64 3.83 -3.22
CA ALA A 87 0.89 4.20 -1.82
C ALA A 87 2.06 3.44 -1.20
N TYR A 88 2.20 2.15 -1.51
CA TYR A 88 3.35 1.35 -1.12
C TYR A 88 4.66 1.95 -1.68
N ALA A 89 4.71 2.26 -2.97
CA ALA A 89 5.89 2.86 -3.58
C ALA A 89 6.26 4.19 -2.90
N LYS A 90 5.27 5.04 -2.59
CA LYS A 90 5.51 6.32 -1.89
C LYS A 90 6.04 6.12 -0.48
N ALA A 91 5.41 5.24 0.30
CA ALA A 91 5.80 4.98 1.68
C ALA A 91 7.24 4.45 1.76
N MET A 92 7.58 3.46 0.93
CA MET A 92 8.92 2.88 0.92
C MET A 92 9.99 3.88 0.49
N GLU A 93 9.68 4.78 -0.45
CA GLU A 93 10.58 5.86 -0.87
C GLU A 93 10.87 6.85 0.26
N VAL A 94 9.83 7.27 0.99
CA VAL A 94 9.98 8.25 2.08
C VAL A 94 10.71 7.66 3.28
N ILE A 95 10.37 6.43 3.69
CA ILE A 95 10.97 5.76 4.85
C ILE A 95 12.36 5.19 4.51
N LYS A 96 12.69 5.02 3.22
CA LYS A 96 13.97 4.47 2.74
C LYS A 96 14.24 3.04 3.26
N THR A 97 13.19 2.24 3.33
CA THR A 97 13.25 0.83 3.76
C THR A 97 13.69 -0.07 2.61
N GLU A 98 14.34 -1.19 2.93
CA GLU A 98 14.62 -2.25 1.97
C GLU A 98 13.34 -2.74 1.27
N GLY A 99 13.43 -3.07 -0.02
CA GLY A 99 12.25 -3.46 -0.81
C GLY A 99 11.47 -2.29 -1.42
N MET A 100 12.03 -1.08 -1.38
CA MET A 100 11.59 0.04 -2.21
C MET A 100 11.63 -0.34 -3.70
N VAL A 101 10.53 -0.07 -4.41
CA VAL A 101 10.43 -0.22 -5.86
C VAL A 101 10.10 1.17 -6.43
N PRO A 102 10.90 1.71 -7.36
CA PRO A 102 10.60 2.99 -8.00
C PRO A 102 9.23 2.97 -8.68
N ILE A 103 8.50 4.07 -8.57
CA ILE A 103 7.13 4.21 -9.07
C ILE A 103 7.03 3.90 -10.56
N GLU A 104 8.06 4.18 -11.35
CA GLU A 104 8.09 3.91 -12.80
C GLU A 104 7.93 2.43 -13.12
N TYR A 105 8.56 1.55 -12.33
CA TYR A 105 8.42 0.10 -12.51
C TYR A 105 7.04 -0.40 -12.06
N VAL A 106 6.46 0.21 -11.03
CA VAL A 106 5.11 -0.11 -10.58
C VAL A 106 4.10 0.28 -11.65
N LEU A 107 4.18 1.49 -12.19
CA LEU A 107 3.28 1.97 -13.24
C LEU A 107 3.37 1.09 -14.50
N LYS A 108 4.59 0.74 -14.92
CA LYS A 108 4.80 -0.18 -16.06
C LYS A 108 4.17 -1.55 -15.81
N ALA A 109 4.37 -2.12 -14.62
CA ALA A 109 3.79 -3.41 -14.28
C ALA A 109 2.25 -3.38 -14.25
N VAL A 110 1.66 -2.28 -13.78
CA VAL A 110 0.20 -2.07 -13.81
C VAL A 110 -0.30 -1.95 -15.24
N GLU A 111 0.38 -1.18 -16.09
CA GLU A 111 0.03 -1.04 -17.51
C GLU A 111 0.03 -2.40 -18.24
N GLU A 112 1.04 -3.24 -18.00
CA GLU A 112 1.19 -4.54 -18.64
C GLU A 112 0.23 -5.62 -18.10
N LYS A 113 -0.14 -5.55 -16.82
CA LYS A 113 -0.82 -6.67 -16.12
C LYS A 113 -2.24 -6.37 -15.66
N ALA A 114 -2.69 -5.11 -15.69
CA ALA A 114 -4.05 -4.78 -15.28
C ALA A 114 -5.05 -5.51 -16.18
N PRO A 115 -5.94 -6.35 -15.63
CA PRO A 115 -6.82 -7.21 -16.43
C PRO A 115 -7.94 -6.41 -17.12
N VAL A 116 -8.29 -5.25 -16.56
CA VAL A 116 -9.40 -4.40 -17.01
C VAL A 116 -8.97 -2.95 -16.80
N LYS A 117 -9.32 -2.05 -17.72
CA LYS A 117 -9.09 -0.60 -17.60
C LYS A 117 -7.62 -0.26 -17.24
N PRO A 118 -6.64 -0.67 -18.06
CA PRO A 118 -5.23 -0.53 -17.72
C PRO A 118 -4.83 0.94 -17.51
N LYS A 119 -5.35 1.85 -18.34
CA LYS A 119 -5.09 3.28 -18.22
C LYS A 119 -5.59 3.84 -16.89
N GLU A 120 -6.84 3.54 -16.52
CA GLU A 120 -7.43 4.00 -15.27
C GLU A 120 -6.74 3.41 -14.05
N ASN A 121 -6.24 2.17 -14.13
CA ASN A 121 -5.42 1.58 -13.08
C ASN A 121 -4.07 2.29 -12.94
N VAL A 122 -3.41 2.66 -14.05
CA VAL A 122 -2.18 3.45 -14.03
C VAL A 122 -2.43 4.82 -13.43
N ASP A 123 -3.49 5.51 -13.86
CA ASP A 123 -3.86 6.84 -13.36
C ASP A 123 -4.19 6.81 -11.86
N ALA A 124 -4.96 5.80 -11.41
CA ALA A 124 -5.27 5.59 -10.00
C ALA A 124 -4.04 5.24 -9.14
N THR A 125 -3.09 4.47 -9.69
CA THR A 125 -1.82 4.13 -9.03
C THR A 125 -0.98 5.40 -8.86
N LYS A 126 -0.85 6.20 -9.91
CA LYS A 126 -0.10 7.46 -9.90
C LYS A 126 -0.71 8.46 -8.92
N GLU A 127 -2.02 8.65 -8.96
CA GLU A 127 -2.72 9.56 -8.05
C GLU A 127 -2.55 9.14 -6.59
N ALA A 128 -2.64 7.84 -6.31
CA ALA A 128 -2.41 7.34 -4.95
C ALA A 128 -0.98 7.57 -4.47
N TYR A 129 0.03 7.36 -5.32
CA TYR A 129 1.41 7.70 -5.00
C TYR A 129 1.57 9.19 -4.65
N GLU A 130 0.95 10.09 -5.42
CA GLU A 130 1.01 11.55 -5.20
C GLU A 130 0.26 11.98 -3.93
N LYS A 131 -0.86 11.33 -3.60
CA LYS A 131 -1.72 11.67 -2.45
C LYS A 131 -1.36 10.95 -1.15
N THR A 132 -0.42 10.02 -1.17
CA THR A 132 -0.05 9.28 0.04
C THR A 132 0.70 10.19 1.01
N GLU A 133 0.15 10.32 2.22
CA GLU A 133 0.77 11.06 3.33
C GLU A 133 1.55 10.06 4.19
N VAL A 134 2.71 10.48 4.71
CA VAL A 134 3.61 9.61 5.48
C VAL A 134 4.09 10.32 6.74
N LYS A 135 3.93 9.66 7.89
CA LYS A 135 4.54 10.00 9.18
C LYS A 135 5.65 8.98 9.45
N ALA A 136 6.88 9.46 9.50
CA ALA A 136 8.07 8.67 9.81
C ALA A 136 8.35 8.62 11.32
#